data_AF-A0A7X8YN22-F1
#
_entry.id   AF-A0A7X8YN22-F1
#
_cell.length_a   1.000
_cell.length_b   1.000
_cell.length_c   1.000
_cell.angle_alpha   90.00
_cell.angle_beta   90.00
_cell.angle_gamma   90.00
#
_symmetry.space_group_name_H-M   'P 1'
#
loop_
_entity.id
_entity.type
_entity.pdbx_description
1 polymer ?
#
loop_
_entity_poly.entity_id
_entity_poly.type
_entity_poly.pdbx_seq_one_letter_code
_entity_poly.pdbx_strand_id
1 'polypeptide(L)'
;MTEAMEYQQLFLQLLQQEASEELVKLRQLILLRMALEGDVKSTRIPTPANITEVGGYYNLLAKLNQKTMQRQLISSALGLSSDYAPDVMEDAIKKFVKELYETK
;
A
#
# COMPACT_ATOMS: atom_id res chain seq x y z
N MET A 1 12.36 -30.04 2.27
CA MET A 1 11.36 -29.32 1.44
C MET A 1 9.92 -29.80 1.69
N THR A 2 9.65 -30.56 2.76
CA THR A 2 8.35 -31.19 3.06
C THR A 2 7.53 -30.44 4.11
N GLU A 3 8.18 -29.91 5.17
CA GLU A 3 7.47 -29.21 6.26
C GLU A 3 6.74 -27.93 5.81
N ALA A 4 7.37 -27.11 4.95
CA ALA A 4 6.75 -25.86 4.48
C ALA A 4 5.47 -26.08 3.66
N MET A 5 5.37 -27.21 2.93
CA MET A 5 4.16 -27.59 2.20
C MET A 5 3.06 -28.11 3.13
N GLU A 6 3.41 -28.85 4.20
CA GLU A 6 2.43 -29.30 5.19
C GLU A 6 1.78 -28.12 5.91
N TYR A 7 2.55 -27.10 6.31
CA TYR A 7 1.99 -25.90 6.95
C TYR A 7 1.04 -25.13 6.02
N GLN A 8 1.32 -25.08 4.71
CA GLN A 8 0.40 -24.49 3.74
C GLN A 8 -0.89 -25.28 3.60
N GLN A 9 -0.82 -26.61 3.60
CA GLN A 9 -2.00 -27.47 3.50
C GLN A 9 -2.87 -27.41 4.77
N LEU A 10 -2.24 -27.42 5.94
CA LEU A 10 -2.93 -27.25 7.23
C LEU A 10 -3.62 -25.88 7.33
N PHE A 11 -2.96 -24.82 6.86
CA PHE A 11 -3.51 -23.48 6.81
C PHE A 11 -4.72 -23.38 5.87
N LEU A 12 -4.64 -24.01 4.69
CA LEU A 12 -5.76 -24.08 3.76
C LEU A 12 -6.95 -24.88 4.32
N GLN A 13 -6.68 -25.94 5.08
CA GLN A 13 -7.72 -26.73 5.75
C GLN A 13 -8.40 -25.95 6.89
N LEU A 14 -7.62 -25.23 7.70
CA LEU A 14 -8.15 -24.32 8.73
C LEU A 14 -9.02 -23.19 8.13
N LEU A 15 -8.64 -22.68 6.97
CA LEU A 15 -9.42 -21.67 6.24
C LEU A 15 -10.72 -22.20 5.63
N GLN A 16 -10.83 -23.52 5.44
CA GLN A 16 -12.00 -24.19 4.85
C GLN A 16 -12.97 -24.72 5.92
N GLN A 17 -12.50 -25.04 7.13
CA GLN A 17 -13.28 -25.80 8.11
C GLN A 17 -14.31 -25.00 8.91
N GLU A 18 -14.22 -23.67 9.05
CA GLU A 18 -15.13 -22.92 9.93
C GLU A 18 -15.61 -21.59 9.30
N ALA A 19 -16.69 -21.67 8.52
CA ALA A 19 -17.39 -20.52 7.95
C ALA A 19 -18.39 -19.90 8.93
N SER A 20 -17.94 -19.50 10.12
CA SER A 20 -18.70 -18.54 10.94
C SER A 20 -18.58 -17.15 10.32
N GLU A 21 -19.66 -16.37 10.26
CA GLU A 21 -19.65 -15.00 9.72
C GLU A 21 -18.58 -14.11 10.38
N GLU A 22 -18.27 -14.36 11.66
CA GLU A 22 -17.24 -13.63 12.41
C GLU A 22 -15.81 -13.94 11.92
N LEU A 23 -15.53 -15.19 11.55
CA LEU A 23 -14.24 -15.60 11.01
C LEU A 23 -14.03 -15.12 9.58
N VAL A 24 -15.11 -14.98 8.79
CA VAL A 24 -15.04 -14.35 7.46
C VAL A 24 -14.62 -12.87 7.59
N LYS A 25 -15.19 -12.14 8.55
CA LYS A 25 -14.81 -10.74 8.83
C LYS A 25 -13.35 -10.64 9.30
N LEU A 26 -12.93 -11.52 10.21
CA LEU A 26 -11.54 -11.60 10.66
C LEU A 26 -10.57 -11.93 9.53
N ARG A 27 -10.93 -12.87 8.65
CA ARG A 27 -10.15 -13.22 7.46
C ARG A 27 -10.02 -12.04 6.50
N GLN A 28 -11.10 -11.30 6.28
CA GLN A 28 -11.06 -10.06 5.47
C GLN A 28 -10.15 -9.01 6.11
N LEU A 29 -10.19 -8.82 7.43
CA LEU A 29 -9.31 -7.89 8.13
C LEU A 29 -7.83 -8.32 8.03
N ILE A 30 -7.54 -9.62 8.15
CA ILE A 30 -6.18 -10.15 8.01
C ILE A 30 -5.69 -9.99 6.57
N LEU A 31 -6.54 -10.29 5.56
CA LEU A 31 -6.21 -10.07 4.15
C LEU A 31 -5.96 -8.60 3.83
N LEU A 32 -6.80 -7.69 4.37
CA LEU A 32 -6.61 -6.25 4.25
C LEU A 32 -5.29 -5.82 4.90
N ARG A 33 -5.00 -6.30 6.11
CA ARG A 33 -3.76 -6.01 6.82
C ARG A 33 -2.54 -6.52 6.05
N MET A 34 -2.57 -7.74 5.54
CA MET A 34 -1.47 -8.29 4.71
C MET A 34 -1.30 -7.51 3.41
N ALA A 35 -2.39 -7.03 2.78
CA ALA A 35 -2.30 -6.17 1.62
C ALA A 35 -1.70 -4.79 1.94
N LEU A 36 -1.93 -4.28 3.16
CA LEU A 36 -1.38 -3.00 3.63
C LEU A 36 0.06 -3.11 4.13
N GLU A 37 0.41 -4.17 4.86
CA GLU A 37 1.73 -4.39 5.46
C GLU A 37 2.71 -5.08 4.50
N GLY A 38 2.21 -5.85 3.53
CA GLY A 38 3.01 -6.75 2.69
C GLY A 38 3.81 -6.08 1.57
N ASP A 39 3.58 -4.79 1.29
CA ASP A 39 4.22 -4.12 0.16
C ASP A 39 5.21 -3.06 0.66
N VAL A 40 6.39 -3.51 1.10
CA VAL A 40 7.57 -2.63 1.13
C VAL A 40 7.90 -2.34 -0.34
N LYS A 41 7.22 -1.35 -0.90
CA LYS A 41 7.44 -0.96 -2.29
C LYS A 41 8.88 -0.51 -2.43
N SER A 42 9.58 -1.10 -3.39
CA SER A 42 10.93 -0.68 -3.72
C SER A 42 10.92 0.81 -4.02
N THR A 43 11.82 1.55 -3.38
CA THR A 43 12.08 2.94 -3.74
C THR A 43 12.35 3.03 -5.24
N ARG A 44 11.74 4.02 -5.88
CA ARG A 44 12.00 4.36 -7.30
C ARG A 44 13.11 5.39 -7.44
N ILE A 45 13.70 5.83 -6.32
CA ILE A 45 14.86 6.73 -6.32
C ILE A 45 16.12 5.88 -6.47
N PRO A 46 17.02 6.21 -7.41
CA PRO A 46 18.31 5.54 -7.51
C PRO A 46 19.10 5.68 -6.20
N THR A 47 20.02 4.74 -5.95
CA THR A 47 20.88 4.80 -4.76
C THR A 47 21.63 6.14 -4.72
N PRO A 48 21.42 6.97 -3.68
CA PRO A 48 22.11 8.24 -3.57
C PRO A 48 23.61 8.01 -3.39
N ALA A 49 24.44 8.83 -4.02
CA ALA A 49 25.89 8.78 -3.85
C ALA A 49 26.34 9.38 -2.50
N ASN A 50 25.50 10.23 -1.90
CA ASN A 50 25.74 10.83 -0.57
C ASN A 50 24.44 11.16 0.16
N ILE A 51 24.51 11.28 1.49
CA ILE A 51 23.37 11.59 2.37
C ILE A 51 22.72 12.95 2.04
N THR A 52 23.45 13.85 1.39
CA THR A 52 22.99 15.21 1.07
C THR A 52 22.19 15.33 -0.22
N GLU A 53 22.25 14.36 -1.14
CA GLU A 53 21.56 14.45 -2.43
C GLU A 53 20.04 14.51 -2.28
N VAL A 54 19.46 13.54 -1.57
CA VAL A 54 18.00 13.46 -1.41
C VAL A 54 17.48 14.60 -0.55
N GLY A 55 18.12 14.86 0.60
CA GLY A 55 17.72 15.95 1.50
C GLY A 55 17.95 17.33 0.91
N GLY A 56 19.06 17.52 0.19
CA GLY A 56 19.39 18.77 -0.50
C GLY A 56 18.42 19.07 -1.64
N TYR A 57 18.06 18.05 -2.43
CA TYR A 57 17.07 18.19 -3.50
C TYR A 57 15.68 18.51 -2.94
N TYR A 58 15.25 17.83 -1.86
CA TYR A 58 14.00 18.15 -1.18
C TYR A 58 13.93 19.61 -0.71
N ASN A 59 15.02 20.09 -0.08
CA ASN A 59 15.13 21.46 0.40
C ASN A 59 15.16 22.49 -0.74
N LEU A 60 15.79 22.15 -1.87
CA LEU A 60 15.79 22.99 -3.07
C LEU A 60 14.36 23.15 -3.61
N LEU A 61 13.62 22.05 -3.74
CA LEU A 61 12.23 22.09 -4.19
C LEU A 61 11.34 22.91 -3.25
N ALA A 62 11.61 22.87 -1.95
CA ALA A 62 10.92 23.71 -0.95
C ALA A 62 11.16 25.20 -1.23
N LYS A 63 12.42 25.60 -1.43
CA LYS A 63 12.81 26.99 -1.72
C LYS A 63 12.21 27.51 -3.03
N LEU A 64 12.05 26.63 -4.02
CA LEU A 64 11.45 26.96 -5.32
C LEU A 64 9.92 26.87 -5.31
N ASN A 65 9.29 26.57 -4.17
CA ASN A 65 7.84 26.38 -4.01
C ASN A 65 7.24 25.31 -4.96
N GLN A 66 8.05 24.33 -5.37
CA GLN A 66 7.68 23.25 -6.28
C GLN A 66 7.01 22.09 -5.53
N LYS A 67 5.83 22.35 -4.95
CA LYS A 67 5.12 21.40 -4.08
C LYS A 67 4.75 20.08 -4.78
N THR A 68 4.43 20.13 -6.07
CA THR A 68 4.13 18.92 -6.86
C THR A 68 5.34 18.02 -6.99
N MET A 69 6.51 18.59 -7.29
CA MET A 69 7.75 17.82 -7.38
C MET A 69 8.20 17.28 -6.03
N GLN A 70 7.97 18.00 -4.92
CA GLN A 70 8.22 17.47 -3.59
C GLN A 70 7.37 16.24 -3.29
N ARG A 71 6.08 16.28 -3.62
CA ARG A 71 5.20 15.11 -3.46
C ARG A 71 5.66 13.94 -4.32
N GLN A 72 6.08 14.20 -5.55
CA GLN A 72 6.60 13.17 -6.44
C GLN A 72 7.91 12.56 -5.93
N LEU A 73 8.80 13.36 -5.34
CA LEU A 73 10.02 12.87 -4.70
C LEU A 73 9.67 11.94 -3.53
N ILE A 74 8.78 12.36 -2.63
CA ILE A 74 8.36 11.57 -1.48
C ILE A 74 7.63 10.29 -1.94
N SER A 75 6.73 10.39 -2.93
CA SER A 75 6.02 9.21 -3.45
C SER A 75 7.00 8.22 -4.07
N SER A 76 7.98 8.69 -4.83
CA SER A 76 9.02 7.85 -5.42
C SER A 76 9.89 7.18 -4.36
N ALA A 77 10.23 7.89 -3.28
CA ALA A 77 10.98 7.33 -2.15
C ALA A 77 10.21 6.20 -1.46
N LEU A 78 8.89 6.36 -1.33
CA LEU A 78 7.98 5.38 -0.74
C LEU A 78 7.51 4.31 -1.74
N GLY A 79 8.00 4.33 -2.98
CA GLY A 79 7.58 3.40 -4.04
C GLY A 79 6.11 3.58 -4.50
N LEU A 80 5.49 4.68 -4.09
CA LEU A 80 4.12 5.07 -4.41
C LEU A 80 4.05 5.73 -5.81
N SER A 81 2.97 5.46 -6.57
CA SER A 81 2.66 6.20 -7.80
C SER A 81 2.60 7.71 -7.53
N SER A 82 3.15 8.54 -8.42
CA SER A 82 3.08 10.00 -8.25
C SER A 82 1.66 10.55 -8.39
N ASP A 83 0.72 9.72 -8.86
CA ASP A 83 -0.69 10.06 -9.07
C ASP A 83 -1.55 9.94 -7.80
N TYR A 84 -0.95 9.63 -6.63
CA TYR A 84 -1.64 9.77 -5.35
C TYR A 84 -1.77 11.25 -4.98
N ALA A 85 -2.54 12.00 -5.79
CA ALA A 85 -3.10 13.25 -5.34
C ALA A 85 -4.17 12.91 -4.28
N PRO A 86 -4.20 13.62 -3.13
CA PRO A 86 -5.22 13.43 -2.09
C PRO A 86 -6.64 13.42 -2.67
N ASP A 87 -6.86 14.29 -3.66
CA ASP A 87 -8.05 14.48 -4.45
C ASP A 87 -8.46 13.22 -5.25
N VAL A 88 -7.51 12.53 -5.88
CA VAL A 88 -7.78 11.28 -6.61
C VAL A 88 -8.14 10.13 -5.67
N MET A 89 -7.50 10.07 -4.49
CA MET A 89 -7.83 9.05 -3.48
C MET A 89 -9.20 9.29 -2.86
N GLU A 90 -9.55 10.55 -2.59
CA GLU A 90 -10.87 10.91 -2.07
C GLU A 90 -11.98 10.56 -3.08
N ASP A 91 -11.74 10.81 -4.37
CA ASP A 91 -12.67 10.43 -5.45
C ASP A 91 -12.76 8.92 -5.65
N ALA A 92 -11.64 8.20 -5.55
CA ALA A 92 -11.62 6.74 -5.61
C ALA A 92 -12.38 6.11 -4.44
N ILE A 93 -12.22 6.65 -3.23
CA ILE A 93 -12.95 6.22 -2.03
C ILE A 93 -14.45 6.50 -2.19
N LYS A 94 -14.83 7.71 -2.63
CA LYS A 94 -16.23 8.06 -2.89
C LYS A 94 -16.87 7.15 -3.93
N LYS A 95 -16.14 6.83 -5.00
CA LYS A 95 -16.60 5.91 -6.05
C LYS A 95 -16.80 4.49 -5.53
N PHE A 96 -15.82 3.97 -4.78
CA PHE A 96 -15.89 2.64 -4.18
C PHE A 96 -17.05 2.52 -3.17
N VAL A 97 -17.24 3.53 -2.33
CA VAL A 97 -18.37 3.61 -1.39
C VAL A 97 -19.69 3.63 -2.15
N LYS A 98 -19.81 4.44 -3.20
CA LYS A 98 -21.02 4.52 -4.02
C LYS A 98 -21.39 3.17 -4.65
N GLU A 99 -20.42 2.45 -5.22
CA GLU A 99 -20.63 1.13 -5.84
C GLU A 99 -21.13 0.07 -4.82
N LEU A 100 -20.66 0.14 -3.57
CA LEU A 100 -21.08 -0.75 -2.48
C LEU A 100 -22.52 -0.50 -1.98
N TYR A 101 -23.01 0.74 -2.09
CA TYR A 101 -24.35 1.11 -1.64
C TYR A 101 -25.40 1.11 -2.75
N GLU A 102 -24.99 1.10 -4.03
CA GLU A 102 -25.88 0.99 -5.19
C GLU A 102 -26.17 -0.46 -5.62
N THR A 103 -25.46 -1.46 -5.07
CA THR A 103 -25.83 -2.88 -5.17
C THR A 103 -26.83 -3.26 -4.07
N LYS A 104 -28.05 -2.70 -4.14
CA LYS A 104 -29.22 -3.16 -3.39
C LYS A 104 -30.47 -3.08 -4.26
#